data_AF-A0A1B0G7H8-F1
#
_entry.id   AF-A0A1B0G7H8-F1
#
_cell.length_a   1.000
_cell.length_b   1.000
_cell.length_c   1.000
_cell.angle_alpha   90.00
_cell.angle_beta   90.00
_cell.angle_gamma   90.00
#
_symmetry.space_group_name_H-M   'P 1'
#
loop_
_entity.id
_entity.type
_entity.pdbx_description
1 polymer ?
#
loop_
_entity_poly.entity_id
_entity_poly.type
_entity_poly.pdbx_seq_one_letter_code
_entity_poly.pdbx_strand_id
1 'polypeptide(L)'
;MLHVPITFTFTTLMWLKVIFSSNLNDVTDVLHMAFTETGLVIKILSAWRFARLLQFVFLEWQTNNLFSLKSANEQLIWNDQFKSFKITAFVYMSCSLSVVIFSFISVPLMKTYRLPFAFWTPAGWEQSSYFWYICFYDFIGITFTCISNCTVDMYFCYLLKHITVCLRMISVRLVKLGYSSEDVTKNLKEIITFHNKLKRMSRHCEKVISYPILGQILFSSMVLCFSIYRLQAISFIETPFDFLSVFQYMWVMAAQIYLPCHYCNELTLQSGALHTAIYNCNWIAMTAAERKTILLFMLYIKRPIILKAGHFFEIGLPIFTKTMNNAYSLLALVLNMSDS
;
A
#
# COMPACT_ATOMS: atom_id res chain seq x y z
N MET A 1 3.00 -1.74 21.32
CA MET A 1 2.80 -1.03 22.60
C MET A 1 2.45 0.44 22.38
N LEU A 2 3.24 1.23 21.62
CA LEU A 2 2.97 2.66 21.38
C LEU A 2 1.69 3.00 20.59
N HIS A 3 1.20 2.11 19.72
CA HIS A 3 -0.04 2.37 18.98
C HIS A 3 -1.27 2.48 19.87
N VAL A 4 -1.35 1.70 20.96
CA VAL A 4 -2.51 1.70 21.86
C VAL A 4 -2.76 3.08 22.49
N PRO A 5 -1.77 3.72 23.15
CA PRO A 5 -1.98 5.03 23.76
C PRO A 5 -1.94 6.21 22.78
N ILE A 6 -1.45 6.05 21.55
CA ILE A 6 -1.29 7.17 20.59
C ILE A 6 -2.28 7.02 19.42
N THR A 7 -2.13 5.98 18.59
CA THR A 7 -2.97 5.82 17.40
C THR A 7 -4.44 5.62 17.78
N PHE A 8 -4.76 4.64 18.63
CA PHE A 8 -6.16 4.36 18.96
C PHE A 8 -6.83 5.52 19.68
N THR A 9 -6.14 6.17 20.63
CA THR A 9 -6.67 7.34 21.34
C THR A 9 -6.92 8.50 20.38
N PHE A 10 -5.96 8.82 19.52
CA PHE A 10 -6.08 9.89 18.54
C PHE A 10 -7.24 9.62 17.55
N THR A 11 -7.34 8.39 17.02
CA THR A 11 -8.47 7.97 16.18
C THR A 11 -9.80 8.10 16.91
N THR A 12 -9.88 7.68 18.18
CA THR A 12 -11.12 7.82 18.96
C THR A 12 -11.50 9.28 19.20
N LEU A 13 -10.53 10.16 19.46
CA LEU A 13 -10.78 11.60 19.64
C LEU A 13 -11.29 12.26 18.34
N MET A 14 -10.79 11.83 17.17
CA MET A 14 -11.32 12.29 15.89
C MET A 14 -12.78 11.85 15.68
N TRP A 15 -13.12 10.60 15.97
CA TRP A 15 -14.51 10.13 15.88
C TRP A 15 -15.43 10.81 16.90
N LEU A 16 -14.96 11.08 18.11
CA LEU A 16 -15.73 11.86 19.10
C LEU A 16 -16.01 13.27 18.58
N LYS A 17 -15.05 13.91 17.90
CA LYS A 17 -15.27 15.23 17.29
C LYS A 17 -16.34 15.17 16.21
N VAL A 18 -16.34 14.13 15.37
CA VAL A 18 -17.38 13.92 14.35
C VAL A 18 -18.76 13.76 15.01
N ILE A 19 -18.87 12.97 16.07
CA ILE A 19 -20.15 12.68 16.75
C ILE A 19 -20.70 13.92 17.48
N PHE A 20 -19.84 14.70 18.14
CA PHE A 20 -20.23 15.86 18.93
C PHE A 20 -20.29 17.17 18.14
N SER A 21 -19.90 17.16 16.86
CA SER A 21 -20.00 18.35 16.02
C SER A 21 -21.44 18.57 15.57
N SER A 22 -21.94 19.79 15.81
CA SER A 22 -23.26 20.23 15.34
C SER A 22 -23.24 20.78 13.91
N ASN A 23 -22.06 21.13 13.38
CA ASN A 23 -21.91 21.78 12.08
C ASN A 23 -21.38 20.80 11.03
N LEU A 24 -22.04 20.77 9.87
CA LEU A 24 -21.67 19.89 8.75
C LEU A 24 -20.27 20.19 8.18
N ASN A 25 -19.86 21.47 8.16
CA ASN A 25 -18.53 21.87 7.70
C ASN A 25 -17.44 21.32 8.62
N ASP A 26 -17.60 21.47 9.94
CA ASP A 26 -16.69 20.93 10.94
C ASP A 26 -16.62 19.40 10.90
N VAL A 27 -17.75 18.73 10.61
CA VAL A 27 -17.80 17.27 10.40
C VAL A 27 -16.98 16.87 9.17
N THR A 28 -17.16 17.56 8.04
CA THR A 28 -16.47 17.25 6.77
C THR A 28 -14.95 17.44 6.87
N ASP A 29 -14.53 18.46 7.61
CA ASP A 29 -13.11 18.74 7.88
C ASP A 29 -12.42 17.67 8.74
N VAL A 30 -13.17 16.90 9.53
CA VAL A 30 -12.59 15.82 10.36
C VAL A 30 -12.75 14.45 9.70
N LEU A 31 -13.84 14.25 8.94
CA LEU A 31 -14.20 12.95 8.36
C LEU A 31 -13.11 12.35 7.46
N HIS A 32 -12.47 13.15 6.61
CA HIS A 32 -11.43 12.64 5.71
C HIS A 32 -10.24 12.05 6.49
N MET A 33 -9.79 12.73 7.55
CA MET A 33 -8.73 12.23 8.42
C MET A 33 -9.19 11.05 9.27
N ALA A 34 -10.41 11.08 9.81
CA ALA A 34 -10.97 9.98 10.60
C ALA A 34 -11.07 8.67 9.79
N PHE A 35 -11.42 8.76 8.51
CA PHE A 35 -11.41 7.60 7.60
C PHE A 35 -9.99 7.08 7.33
N THR A 36 -9.01 7.96 7.10
CA THR A 36 -7.60 7.55 6.94
C THR A 36 -7.08 6.84 8.20
N GLU A 37 -7.34 7.39 9.38
CA GLU A 37 -6.94 6.81 10.67
C GLU A 37 -7.65 5.47 10.94
N THR A 38 -8.92 5.34 10.55
CA THR A 38 -9.64 4.06 10.61
C THR A 38 -8.98 3.02 9.71
N GLY A 39 -8.55 3.42 8.51
CA GLY A 39 -7.75 2.58 7.61
C GLY A 39 -6.43 2.13 8.24
N LEU A 40 -5.73 3.04 8.94
CA LEU A 40 -4.52 2.71 9.69
C LEU A 40 -4.77 1.68 10.80
N VAL A 41 -5.85 1.84 11.57
CA VAL A 41 -6.22 0.88 12.62
C VAL A 41 -6.40 -0.52 12.03
N ILE A 42 -7.11 -0.65 10.90
CA ILE A 42 -7.28 -1.94 10.21
C ILE A 42 -5.93 -2.53 9.79
N LYS A 43 -5.02 -1.71 9.25
CA LYS A 43 -3.66 -2.12 8.86
C LYS A 43 -2.86 -2.66 10.04
N ILE A 44 -2.84 -1.93 11.16
CA ILE A 44 -2.13 -2.32 12.38
C ILE A 44 -2.69 -3.63 12.94
N LEU A 45 -4.02 -3.74 13.04
CA LEU A 45 -4.67 -4.96 13.53
C LEU A 45 -4.36 -6.16 12.65
N SER A 46 -4.34 -6.00 11.33
CA SER A 46 -3.93 -7.07 10.41
C SER A 46 -2.46 -7.47 10.61
N ALA A 47 -1.56 -6.48 10.70
CA ALA A 47 -0.14 -6.73 10.93
C ALA A 47 0.11 -7.47 12.25
N TRP A 48 -0.59 -7.11 13.33
CA TRP A 48 -0.51 -7.79 14.62
C TRP A 48 -1.09 -9.21 14.55
N ARG A 49 -2.27 -9.37 13.97
CA ARG A 49 -2.94 -10.68 13.82
C ARG A 49 -2.06 -11.69 13.09
N PHE A 50 -1.33 -11.24 12.07
CA PHE A 50 -0.49 -12.09 11.23
C PHE A 50 1.01 -11.98 11.51
N ALA A 51 1.42 -11.35 12.61
CA ALA A 51 2.84 -11.12 12.91
C ALA A 51 3.69 -12.40 12.89
N ARG A 52 3.19 -13.50 13.49
CA ARG A 52 3.89 -14.81 13.49
C ARG A 52 4.02 -15.40 12.09
N LEU A 53 2.99 -15.23 11.26
CA LEU A 53 3.01 -15.70 9.88
C LEU A 53 4.04 -14.91 9.05
N LEU A 54 4.11 -13.61 9.28
CA LEU A 54 5.08 -12.73 8.61
C LEU A 54 6.52 -13.06 9.02
N GLN A 55 6.77 -13.29 10.31
CA GLN A 55 8.07 -13.75 10.80
C GLN A 55 8.49 -15.06 10.13
N PHE A 56 7.58 -16.02 9.99
CA PHE A 56 7.83 -17.26 9.26
C PHE A 56 8.18 -17.01 7.78
N VAL A 57 7.45 -16.12 7.11
CA VAL A 57 7.72 -15.75 5.69
C VAL A 57 9.10 -15.14 5.53
N PHE A 58 9.51 -14.21 6.41
CA PHE A 58 10.83 -13.59 6.35
C PHE A 58 11.96 -14.56 6.66
N LEU A 59 11.79 -15.39 7.69
CA LEU A 59 12.78 -16.40 8.03
C LEU A 59 13.01 -17.33 6.83
N GLU A 60 11.94 -17.79 6.20
CA GLU A 60 12.02 -18.59 4.97
C GLU A 60 12.76 -17.87 3.84
N TRP A 61 12.53 -16.57 3.61
CA TRP A 61 13.26 -15.81 2.59
C TRP A 61 14.77 -15.72 2.87
N GLN A 62 15.15 -15.67 4.15
CA GLN A 62 16.55 -15.52 4.54
C GLN A 62 17.31 -16.85 4.59
N THR A 63 16.68 -17.92 5.09
CA THR A 63 17.39 -19.18 5.40
C THR A 63 17.33 -20.20 4.27
N ASN A 64 16.37 -20.09 3.36
CA ASN A 64 16.13 -21.13 2.37
C ASN A 64 16.92 -20.88 1.08
N ASN A 65 17.78 -21.84 0.74
CA ASN A 65 18.65 -21.79 -0.44
C ASN A 65 17.92 -21.56 -1.78
N LEU A 66 16.62 -21.87 -1.87
CA LEU A 66 15.84 -21.61 -3.09
C LEU A 66 15.78 -20.12 -3.47
N PHE A 67 15.86 -19.23 -2.47
CA PHE A 67 15.85 -17.77 -2.64
C PHE A 67 17.23 -17.19 -2.93
N SER A 68 18.29 -18.00 -2.87
CA SER A 68 19.65 -17.53 -3.16
C SER A 68 19.78 -17.05 -4.60
N LEU A 69 20.53 -15.97 -4.79
CA LEU A 69 20.86 -15.40 -6.10
C LEU A 69 22.02 -16.18 -6.70
N LYS A 70 21.78 -16.90 -7.80
CA LYS A 70 22.75 -17.86 -8.36
C LYS A 70 23.68 -17.29 -9.43
N SER A 71 23.31 -16.17 -10.06
CA SER A 71 24.08 -15.59 -11.16
C SER A 71 24.21 -14.08 -11.04
N ALA A 72 25.27 -13.52 -11.64
CA ALA A 72 25.47 -12.07 -11.69
C ALA A 72 24.26 -11.34 -12.31
N ASN A 73 23.62 -11.93 -13.33
CA ASN A 73 22.39 -11.38 -13.90
C ASN A 73 21.22 -11.35 -12.90
N GLU A 74 21.06 -12.39 -12.06
CA GLU A 74 20.05 -12.39 -11.00
C GLU A 74 20.32 -11.29 -9.96
N GLN A 75 21.59 -11.09 -9.58
CA GLN A 75 21.99 -10.02 -8.65
C GLN A 75 21.74 -8.62 -9.21
N LEU A 76 22.04 -8.39 -10.49
CA LEU A 76 21.76 -7.12 -11.16
C LEU A 76 20.26 -6.81 -11.19
N ILE A 77 19.44 -7.78 -11.60
CA ILE A 77 17.97 -7.63 -11.59
C ILE A 77 17.48 -7.35 -10.17
N TRP A 78 17.93 -8.11 -9.18
CA TRP A 78 17.53 -7.92 -7.79
C TRP A 78 17.84 -6.50 -7.30
N ASN A 79 19.08 -6.05 -7.49
CA ASN A 79 19.54 -4.74 -7.05
C ASN A 79 18.78 -3.61 -7.73
N ASP A 80 18.56 -3.70 -9.05
CA ASP A 80 17.77 -2.72 -9.81
C ASP A 80 16.33 -2.62 -9.29
N GLN A 81 15.65 -3.76 -9.14
CA GLN A 81 14.26 -3.79 -8.71
C GLN A 81 14.06 -3.24 -7.30
N PHE A 82 14.96 -3.57 -6.36
CA PHE A 82 14.89 -3.04 -5.01
C PHE A 82 15.44 -1.62 -4.87
N LYS A 83 16.32 -1.15 -5.78
CA LYS A 83 16.71 0.26 -5.86
C LYS A 83 15.49 1.11 -6.24
N SER A 84 14.78 0.73 -7.30
CA SER A 84 13.54 1.42 -7.70
C SER A 84 12.50 1.40 -6.59
N PHE A 85 12.30 0.25 -5.92
CA PHE A 85 11.40 0.17 -4.77
C PHE A 85 11.79 1.12 -3.62
N LYS A 86 13.07 1.20 -3.26
CA LYS A 86 13.56 2.12 -2.21
C LYS A 86 13.32 3.58 -2.57
N ILE A 87 13.51 3.94 -3.84
CA ILE A 87 13.23 5.30 -4.32
C ILE A 87 11.74 5.60 -4.21
N THR A 88 10.87 4.69 -4.70
CA THR A 88 9.41 4.85 -4.56
C THR A 88 8.98 4.99 -3.11
N ALA A 89 9.51 4.15 -2.22
CA ALA A 89 9.22 4.23 -0.78
C ALA A 89 9.70 5.56 -0.17
N PHE A 90 10.91 5.99 -0.50
CA PHE A 90 11.46 7.25 -0.01
C PHE A 90 10.64 8.47 -0.47
N VAL A 91 10.25 8.50 -1.74
CA VAL A 91 9.41 9.57 -2.31
C VAL A 91 8.04 9.58 -1.64
N TYR A 92 7.39 8.41 -1.48
CA TYR A 92 6.09 8.29 -0.82
C TYR A 92 6.13 8.74 0.65
N MET A 93 7.11 8.24 1.43
CA MET A 93 7.28 8.63 2.83
C MET A 93 7.57 10.12 2.99
N SER A 94 8.48 10.66 2.18
CA SER A 94 8.85 12.09 2.22
C SER A 94 7.67 12.99 1.85
N CYS A 95 6.92 12.63 0.81
CA CYS A 95 5.72 13.33 0.39
C CYS A 95 4.65 13.31 1.50
N SER A 96 4.46 12.18 2.16
CA SER A 96 3.49 12.05 3.26
C SER A 96 3.88 12.87 4.48
N LEU A 97 5.17 12.92 4.82
CA LEU A 97 5.67 13.70 5.96
C LEU A 97 5.63 15.21 5.70
N SER A 98 5.86 15.66 4.47
CA SER A 98 5.80 17.09 4.17
C SER A 98 4.38 17.65 4.24
N VAL A 99 3.33 16.83 4.06
CA VAL A 99 1.93 17.22 4.34
C VAL A 99 1.80 17.69 5.79
N VAL A 100 2.35 16.93 6.74
CA VAL A 100 2.34 17.29 8.16
C VAL A 100 3.09 18.60 8.36
N ILE A 101 4.30 18.72 7.79
CA ILE A 101 5.11 19.94 7.92
C ILE A 101 4.36 21.18 7.40
N PHE A 102 3.79 21.14 6.19
CA PHE A 102 3.04 22.27 5.63
C PHE A 102 1.80 22.62 6.46
N SER A 103 1.10 21.61 6.99
CA SER A 103 -0.08 21.82 7.83
C SER A 103 0.24 22.49 9.17
N PHE A 104 1.43 22.25 9.74
CA PHE A 104 1.85 22.91 10.98
C PHE A 104 2.53 24.26 10.75
N ILE A 105 3.21 24.46 9.61
CA ILE A 105 3.73 25.77 9.21
C ILE A 105 2.60 26.77 8.98
N SER A 106 1.43 26.32 8.53
CA SER A 106 0.29 27.21 8.29
C SER A 106 -0.31 27.76 9.58
N VAL A 107 -0.24 27.04 10.71
CA VAL A 107 -0.84 27.44 12.01
C VAL A 107 -0.46 28.86 12.47
N PRO A 108 0.84 29.21 12.63
CA PRO A 108 1.22 30.54 13.09
C PRO A 108 0.91 31.66 12.09
N LEU A 109 0.66 31.33 10.82
CA LEU A 109 0.35 32.30 9.77
C LEU A 109 -1.13 32.68 9.73
N MET A 110 -1.98 31.93 10.44
CA MET A 110 -3.41 32.18 10.47
C MET A 110 -3.81 33.19 11.53
N LYS A 111 -4.85 33.96 11.23
CA LYS A 111 -5.43 34.95 12.16
C LYS A 111 -6.25 34.32 13.28
N THR A 112 -6.63 33.05 13.14
CA THR A 112 -7.47 32.31 14.09
C THR A 112 -6.77 31.03 14.54
N TYR A 113 -6.77 30.77 15.84
CA TYR A 113 -6.25 29.52 16.40
C TYR A 113 -7.11 28.34 15.94
N ARG A 114 -6.58 27.52 15.02
CA ARG A 114 -7.19 26.25 14.59
C ARG A 114 -6.17 25.13 14.62
N LEU A 115 -6.61 23.93 14.98
CA LEU A 115 -5.79 22.73 14.89
C LEU A 115 -5.71 22.27 13.43
N PRO A 116 -4.51 21.96 12.90
CA PRO A 116 -4.36 21.41 11.56
C PRO A 116 -5.17 20.14 11.34
N PHE A 117 -5.19 19.27 12.33
CA PHE A 117 -5.94 18.01 12.31
C PHE A 117 -6.88 17.98 13.51
N ALA A 118 -8.09 18.50 13.31
CA ALA A 118 -9.03 18.66 14.41
C ALA A 118 -9.46 17.31 15.02
N PHE A 119 -9.41 17.24 16.36
CA PHE A 119 -9.92 16.14 17.18
C PHE A 119 -10.70 16.71 18.37
N TRP A 120 -11.34 15.84 19.15
CA TRP A 120 -12.16 16.29 20.27
C TRP A 120 -11.28 16.82 21.40
N THR A 121 -11.56 18.05 21.83
CA THR A 121 -10.84 18.74 22.91
C THR A 121 -11.83 19.27 23.96
N PRO A 122 -11.41 19.39 25.24
CA PRO A 122 -12.21 20.04 26.28
C PRO A 122 -12.51 21.52 25.94
N ALA A 123 -13.65 22.06 26.38
CA ALA A 123 -14.04 23.44 26.09
C ALA A 123 -13.05 24.49 26.67
N GLY A 124 -12.89 25.63 25.97
CA GLY A 124 -12.09 26.78 26.43
C GLY A 124 -10.60 26.75 26.10
N TRP A 125 -10.16 25.83 25.23
CA TRP A 125 -8.75 25.68 24.84
C TRP A 125 -8.23 26.74 23.86
N GLU A 126 -9.11 27.34 23.05
CA GLU A 126 -8.77 28.21 21.91
C GLU A 126 -8.16 29.57 22.29
N GLN A 127 -8.40 30.05 23.52
CA GLN A 127 -7.98 31.37 23.98
C GLN A 127 -6.91 31.32 25.09
N SER A 128 -6.40 30.13 25.40
CA SER A 128 -5.46 29.90 26.50
C SER A 128 -4.11 29.39 26.00
N SER A 129 -3.07 29.49 26.83
CA SER A 129 -1.77 28.81 26.63
C SER A 129 -1.92 27.29 26.42
N TYR A 130 -3.06 26.70 26.82
CA TYR A 130 -3.45 25.32 26.52
C TYR A 130 -3.45 24.98 25.03
N PHE A 131 -3.69 25.96 24.13
CA PHE A 131 -3.64 25.76 22.68
C PHE A 131 -2.33 25.10 22.23
N TRP A 132 -1.18 25.62 22.70
CA TRP A 132 0.13 25.12 22.26
C TRP A 132 0.42 23.71 22.73
N TYR A 133 -0.06 23.32 23.92
CA TYR A 133 0.07 21.95 24.42
C TYR A 133 -0.77 20.97 23.57
N ILE A 134 -1.98 21.36 23.20
CA ILE A 134 -2.86 20.55 22.34
C ILE A 134 -2.31 20.46 20.92
N CYS A 135 -1.81 21.57 20.37
CA CYS A 135 -1.15 21.60 19.06
C CYS A 135 0.10 20.72 19.03
N PHE A 136 0.89 20.69 20.12
CA PHE A 136 2.03 19.79 20.23
C PHE A 136 1.62 18.32 20.30
N TYR A 137 0.55 18.00 21.02
CA TYR A 137 -0.03 16.65 21.02
C TYR A 137 -0.52 16.25 19.62
N ASP A 138 -1.20 17.16 18.91
CA ASP A 138 -1.63 16.97 17.52
C ASP A 138 -0.45 16.60 16.62
N PHE A 139 0.63 17.39 16.70
CA PHE A 139 1.86 17.19 15.93
C PHE A 139 2.48 15.81 16.16
N ILE A 140 2.62 15.40 17.43
CA ILE A 140 3.18 14.08 17.76
C ILE A 140 2.24 12.97 17.28
N GLY A 141 0.94 13.10 17.53
CA GLY A 141 -0.08 12.14 17.15
C GLY A 141 -0.06 11.87 15.66
N ILE A 142 -0.25 12.91 14.85
CA ILE A 142 -0.32 12.78 13.39
C ILE A 142 1.01 12.37 12.76
N THR A 143 2.15 12.83 13.30
CA THR A 143 3.46 12.40 12.79
C THR A 143 3.65 10.90 13.03
N PHE A 144 3.30 10.43 14.22
CA PHE A 144 3.40 9.00 14.56
C PHE A 144 2.45 8.15 13.71
N THR A 145 1.19 8.57 13.53
CA THR A 145 0.23 7.82 12.70
C THR A 145 0.63 7.85 11.22
N CYS A 146 1.12 8.98 10.69
CA CYS A 146 1.64 9.10 9.33
C CYS A 146 2.81 8.14 9.08
N ILE A 147 3.86 8.16 9.92
CA ILE A 147 5.00 7.25 9.79
C ILE A 147 4.55 5.80 9.84
N SER A 148 3.65 5.48 10.78
CA SER A 148 3.12 4.13 10.96
C SER A 148 2.35 3.65 9.73
N ASN A 149 1.45 4.48 9.22
CA ASN A 149 0.65 4.20 8.05
C ASN A 149 1.52 3.96 6.82
N CYS A 150 2.45 4.87 6.54
CA CYS A 150 3.30 4.75 5.38
C CYS A 150 4.27 3.57 5.49
N THR A 151 4.74 3.25 6.70
CA THR A 151 5.56 2.05 6.94
C THR A 151 4.79 0.77 6.65
N VAL A 152 3.54 0.65 7.13
CA VAL A 152 2.73 -0.56 6.87
C VAL A 152 2.35 -0.67 5.39
N ASP A 153 2.09 0.45 4.72
CA ASP A 153 1.84 0.48 3.27
C ASP A 153 3.06 -0.02 2.47
N MET A 154 4.25 0.52 2.78
CA MET A 154 5.48 0.10 2.12
C MET A 154 5.84 -1.34 2.46
N TYR A 155 5.55 -1.79 3.67
CA TYR A 155 5.70 -3.17 4.07
C TYR A 155 4.84 -4.13 3.23
N PHE A 156 3.55 -3.82 3.03
CA PHE A 156 2.68 -4.62 2.15
C PHE A 156 3.16 -4.61 0.69
N CYS A 157 3.58 -3.45 0.19
CA CYS A 157 4.14 -3.32 -1.15
C CYS A 157 5.44 -4.14 -1.31
N TYR A 158 6.29 -4.17 -0.27
CA TYR A 158 7.51 -4.97 -0.25
C TYR A 158 7.21 -6.47 -0.38
N LEU A 159 6.19 -6.97 0.35
CA LEU A 159 5.80 -8.39 0.26
C LEU A 159 5.42 -8.79 -1.17
N LEU A 160 4.62 -7.94 -1.84
CA LEU A 160 4.20 -8.14 -3.22
C LEU A 160 5.40 -8.07 -4.17
N LYS A 161 6.25 -7.05 -4.02
CA LYS A 161 7.43 -6.85 -4.85
C LYS A 161 8.42 -7.99 -4.72
N HIS A 162 8.66 -8.48 -3.52
CA HIS A 162 9.57 -9.60 -3.26
C HIS A 162 9.14 -10.87 -4.00
N ILE A 163 7.86 -11.24 -3.91
CA ILE A 163 7.32 -12.40 -4.65
C ILE A 163 7.45 -12.18 -6.15
N THR A 164 7.13 -10.98 -6.63
CA THR A 164 7.24 -10.59 -8.05
C THR A 164 8.66 -10.77 -8.58
N VAL A 165 9.67 -10.27 -7.85
CA VAL A 165 11.08 -10.42 -8.22
C VAL A 165 11.48 -11.90 -8.20
N CYS A 166 11.00 -12.69 -7.23
CA CYS A 166 11.26 -14.13 -7.19
C CYS A 166 10.64 -14.88 -8.37
N LEU A 167 9.44 -14.51 -8.83
CA LEU A 167 8.86 -15.04 -10.06
C LEU A 167 9.71 -14.66 -11.28
N ARG A 168 10.25 -13.43 -11.32
CA ARG A 168 11.19 -13.02 -12.37
C ARG A 168 12.49 -13.83 -12.35
N MET A 169 13.01 -14.19 -11.17
CA MET A 169 14.16 -15.10 -11.06
C MET A 169 13.83 -16.49 -11.63
N ILE A 170 12.64 -17.03 -11.33
CA ILE A 170 12.18 -18.27 -11.93
C ILE A 170 12.13 -18.15 -13.46
N SER A 171 11.62 -17.05 -14.00
CA SER A 171 11.62 -16.79 -15.44
C SER A 171 13.02 -16.86 -16.04
N VAL A 172 14.01 -16.21 -15.41
CA VAL A 172 15.41 -16.23 -15.89
C VAL A 172 16.00 -17.63 -15.84
N ARG A 173 15.71 -18.40 -14.78
CA ARG A 173 16.18 -19.79 -14.64
C ARG A 173 15.52 -20.72 -15.67
N LEU A 174 14.23 -20.53 -15.95
CA LEU A 174 13.48 -21.30 -16.94
C LEU A 174 14.05 -21.14 -18.35
N VAL A 175 14.30 -19.91 -18.79
CA VAL A 175 14.83 -19.64 -20.14
C VAL A 175 16.20 -20.30 -20.35
N LYS A 176 17.01 -20.44 -19.30
CA LYS A 176 18.33 -21.08 -19.36
C LYS A 176 18.28 -22.62 -19.43
N LEU A 177 17.14 -23.25 -19.18
CA LEU A 177 17.05 -24.72 -19.18
C LEU A 177 17.38 -25.28 -20.58
N GLY A 178 18.19 -26.34 -20.61
CA GLY A 178 18.62 -27.03 -21.84
C GLY A 178 19.73 -26.32 -22.62
N TYR A 179 20.20 -25.16 -22.18
CA TYR A 179 21.38 -24.50 -22.78
C TYR A 179 22.69 -24.81 -22.05
N SER A 180 22.62 -25.16 -20.76
CA SER A 180 23.78 -25.57 -19.96
C SER A 180 23.94 -27.10 -19.99
N SER A 181 25.18 -27.59 -19.84
CA SER A 181 25.49 -29.02 -19.65
C SER A 181 25.12 -29.55 -18.27
N GLU A 182 24.58 -28.68 -17.39
CA GLU A 182 24.05 -29.05 -16.09
C GLU A 182 22.84 -29.99 -16.16
N ASP A 183 22.61 -30.71 -15.07
CA ASP A 183 21.46 -31.59 -14.88
C ASP A 183 20.12 -30.81 -14.96
N VAL A 184 19.51 -30.86 -16.15
CA VAL A 184 18.24 -30.21 -16.47
C VAL A 184 17.11 -30.71 -15.57
N THR A 185 17.08 -32.00 -15.27
CA THR A 185 16.06 -32.62 -14.41
C THR A 185 16.13 -32.06 -12.99
N LYS A 186 17.33 -31.96 -12.42
CA LYS A 186 17.55 -31.34 -11.10
C LYS A 186 17.14 -29.86 -11.09
N ASN A 187 17.57 -29.09 -12.09
CA ASN A 187 17.25 -27.67 -12.19
C ASN A 187 15.73 -27.43 -12.34
N LEU A 188 15.05 -28.23 -13.17
CA LEU A 188 13.60 -28.18 -13.35
C LEU A 188 12.87 -28.51 -12.03
N LYS A 189 13.29 -29.55 -11.31
CA LYS A 189 12.69 -29.90 -10.01
C LYS A 189 12.84 -28.77 -8.99
N GLU A 190 14.00 -28.12 -8.96
CA GLU A 190 14.25 -26.98 -8.08
C GLU A 190 13.33 -25.80 -8.43
N ILE A 191 13.19 -25.47 -9.71
CA ILE A 191 12.30 -24.40 -10.19
C ILE A 191 10.84 -24.68 -9.82
N ILE A 192 10.36 -25.90 -10.04
CA ILE A 192 8.98 -26.29 -9.70
C ILE A 192 8.76 -26.17 -8.19
N THR A 193 9.73 -26.62 -7.39
CA THR A 193 9.69 -26.52 -5.92
C THR A 193 9.65 -25.07 -5.47
N PHE A 194 10.48 -24.22 -6.09
CA PHE A 194 10.53 -22.80 -5.79
C PHE A 194 9.22 -22.09 -6.15
N HIS A 195 8.67 -22.33 -7.33
CA HIS A 195 7.38 -21.79 -7.76
C HIS A 195 6.24 -22.20 -6.80
N ASN A 196 6.17 -23.48 -6.42
CA ASN A 196 5.16 -23.95 -5.48
C ASN A 196 5.26 -23.26 -4.12
N LYS A 197 6.49 -23.00 -3.66
CA LYS A 197 6.74 -22.26 -2.43
C LYS A 197 6.28 -20.80 -2.55
N LEU A 198 6.62 -20.11 -3.65
CA LEU A 198 6.15 -18.75 -3.91
C LEU A 198 4.63 -18.66 -4.00
N LYS A 199 3.97 -19.62 -4.65
CA LYS A 199 2.49 -19.68 -4.73
C LYS A 199 1.84 -19.90 -3.37
N ARG A 200 2.49 -20.62 -2.45
CA ARG A 200 2.03 -20.72 -1.06
C ARG A 200 2.26 -19.42 -0.29
N MET A 201 3.41 -18.78 -0.49
CA MET A 201 3.72 -17.49 0.15
C MET A 201 2.81 -16.37 -0.32
N SER A 202 2.43 -16.33 -1.60
CA SER A 202 1.49 -15.34 -2.11
C SER A 202 0.12 -15.43 -1.43
N ARG A 203 -0.35 -16.64 -1.10
CA ARG A 203 -1.56 -16.85 -0.28
C ARG A 203 -1.39 -16.38 1.16
N HIS A 204 -0.19 -16.50 1.73
CA HIS A 204 0.10 -15.95 3.05
C HIS A 204 0.11 -14.42 3.03
N CYS A 205 0.72 -13.81 2.01
CA CYS A 205 0.67 -12.37 1.78
C CYS A 205 -0.76 -11.88 1.56
N GLU A 206 -1.57 -12.60 0.77
CA GLU A 206 -2.99 -12.28 0.56
C GLU A 206 -3.73 -12.15 1.89
N LYS A 207 -3.59 -13.12 2.80
CA LYS A 207 -4.25 -13.07 4.11
C LYS A 207 -3.91 -11.81 4.90
N VAL A 208 -2.67 -11.35 4.82
CA VAL A 208 -2.17 -10.18 5.53
C VAL A 208 -2.72 -8.88 4.92
N ILE A 209 -2.75 -8.77 3.60
CA ILE A 209 -3.09 -7.53 2.90
C ILE A 209 -4.59 -7.41 2.55
N SER A 210 -5.33 -8.52 2.56
CA SER A 210 -6.69 -8.61 2.02
C SER A 210 -7.68 -7.66 2.68
N TYR A 211 -7.80 -7.69 4.01
CA TYR A 211 -8.69 -6.78 4.75
C TYR A 211 -8.20 -5.32 4.76
N PRO A 212 -6.90 -5.04 4.98
CA PRO A 212 -6.40 -3.68 4.86
C PRO A 212 -6.67 -3.02 3.50
N ILE A 213 -6.42 -3.73 2.39
CA ILE A 213 -6.68 -3.20 1.05
C ILE A 213 -8.19 -3.05 0.81
N LEU A 214 -9.02 -3.96 1.32
CA LEU A 214 -10.48 -3.80 1.25
C LEU A 214 -10.93 -2.52 1.95
N GLY A 215 -10.49 -2.30 3.20
CA GLY A 215 -10.79 -1.08 3.95
C GLY A 215 -10.29 0.16 3.22
N GLN A 216 -9.08 0.12 2.67
CA GLN A 216 -8.52 1.20 1.86
C GLN A 216 -9.41 1.51 0.65
N ILE A 217 -9.86 0.52 -0.12
CA ILE A 217 -10.73 0.72 -1.29
C ILE A 217 -12.05 1.39 -0.88
N LEU A 218 -12.66 0.94 0.22
CA LEU A 218 -13.93 1.49 0.71
C LEU A 218 -13.79 2.96 1.13
N PHE A 219 -12.82 3.25 1.99
CA PHE A 219 -12.66 4.59 2.57
C PHE A 219 -12.04 5.61 1.61
N SER A 220 -11.18 5.18 0.70
CA SER A 220 -10.43 6.14 -0.12
C SER A 220 -11.30 6.95 -1.07
N SER A 221 -12.41 6.38 -1.56
CA SER A 221 -13.35 7.12 -2.41
C SER A 221 -13.97 8.31 -1.68
N MET A 222 -14.34 8.12 -0.40
CA MET A 222 -14.84 9.19 0.48
C MET A 222 -13.74 10.19 0.82
N VAL A 223 -12.54 9.71 1.17
CA VAL A 223 -11.40 10.59 1.49
C VAL A 223 -11.05 11.50 0.31
N LEU A 224 -10.95 10.95 -0.91
CA LEU A 224 -10.66 11.72 -2.12
C LEU A 224 -11.77 12.72 -2.43
N CYS A 225 -13.04 12.31 -2.32
CA CYS A 225 -14.20 13.20 -2.51
C CYS A 225 -14.14 14.41 -1.56
N PHE A 226 -14.02 14.19 -0.25
CA PHE A 226 -13.97 15.28 0.73
C PHE A 226 -12.71 16.13 0.61
N SER A 227 -11.58 15.54 0.22
CA SER A 227 -10.35 16.30 -0.04
C SER A 227 -10.51 17.27 -1.22
N ILE A 228 -11.15 16.83 -2.30
CA ILE A 228 -11.40 17.69 -3.47
C ILE A 228 -12.42 18.77 -3.12
N TYR A 229 -13.49 18.43 -2.41
CA TYR A 229 -14.48 19.41 -1.93
C TYR A 229 -13.80 20.50 -1.06
N ARG A 230 -12.95 20.09 -0.11
CA ARG A 230 -12.17 21.03 0.71
C ARG A 230 -11.21 21.88 -0.12
N LEU A 231 -10.58 21.32 -1.14
CA LEU A 231 -9.67 22.05 -2.02
C LEU A 231 -10.38 23.14 -2.81
N GLN A 232 -11.67 22.97 -3.15
CA GLN A 232 -12.48 23.99 -3.80
C GLN A 232 -12.86 25.15 -2.86
N ALA A 233 -12.96 24.88 -1.56
CA ALA A 233 -13.29 25.87 -0.54
C ALA A 233 -12.08 26.74 -0.10
N ILE A 234 -10.84 26.32 -0.41
CA ILE A 234 -9.62 26.99 0.04
C ILE A 234 -9.03 27.85 -1.10
N SER A 235 -8.78 29.12 -0.82
CA SER A 235 -8.07 30.02 -1.75
C SER A 235 -6.55 29.81 -1.67
N PHE A 236 -5.93 29.54 -2.83
CA PHE A 236 -4.46 29.47 -2.95
C PHE A 236 -3.78 30.81 -2.62
N ILE A 237 -4.43 31.93 -2.93
CA ILE A 237 -3.86 33.28 -2.73
C ILE A 237 -3.85 33.63 -1.24
N GLU A 238 -4.91 33.28 -0.51
CA GLU A 238 -5.06 33.65 0.90
C GLU A 238 -4.32 32.69 1.84
N THR A 239 -4.35 31.39 1.52
CA THR A 239 -3.81 30.32 2.38
C THR A 239 -3.03 29.29 1.56
N PRO A 240 -1.85 29.64 1.00
CA PRO A 240 -1.10 28.78 0.10
C PRO A 240 -0.62 27.48 0.76
N PHE A 241 -0.20 27.52 2.03
CA PHE A 241 0.27 26.33 2.74
C PHE A 241 -0.84 25.32 3.03
N ASP A 242 -2.06 25.78 3.36
CA ASP A 242 -3.20 24.88 3.54
C ASP A 242 -3.61 24.26 2.21
N PHE A 243 -3.68 25.06 1.15
CA PHE A 243 -3.96 24.55 -0.18
C PHE A 243 -2.94 23.48 -0.60
N LEU A 244 -1.64 23.76 -0.43
CA LEU A 244 -0.57 22.80 -0.74
C LEU A 244 -0.67 21.54 0.11
N SER A 245 -1.01 21.65 1.40
CA SER A 245 -1.18 20.50 2.28
C SER A 245 -2.32 19.58 1.84
N VAL A 246 -3.49 20.14 1.49
CA VAL A 246 -4.66 19.38 1.04
C VAL A 246 -4.43 18.79 -0.35
N PHE A 247 -3.83 19.56 -1.26
CA PHE A 247 -3.46 19.08 -2.59
C PHE A 247 -2.48 17.92 -2.53
N GLN A 248 -1.45 18.04 -1.68
CA GLN A 248 -0.46 16.99 -1.49
C GLN A 248 -1.06 15.76 -0.80
N TYR A 249 -1.91 15.96 0.22
CA TYR A 249 -2.64 14.87 0.87
C TYR A 249 -3.47 14.06 -0.13
N MET A 250 -4.17 14.72 -1.07
CA MET A 250 -4.92 14.03 -2.13
C MET A 250 -4.01 13.14 -2.99
N TRP A 251 -2.82 13.63 -3.38
CA TRP A 251 -1.84 12.83 -4.12
C TRP A 251 -1.32 11.64 -3.31
N VAL A 252 -1.05 11.84 -2.01
CA VAL A 252 -0.63 10.77 -1.10
C VAL A 252 -1.73 9.70 -0.99
N MET A 253 -2.98 10.10 -0.81
CA MET A 253 -4.12 9.17 -0.73
C MET A 253 -4.35 8.40 -2.03
N ALA A 254 -4.18 9.04 -3.19
CA ALA A 254 -4.24 8.35 -4.48
C ALA A 254 -3.08 7.35 -4.63
N ALA A 255 -1.86 7.74 -4.27
CA ALA A 255 -0.69 6.87 -4.27
C ALA A 255 -0.86 5.66 -3.34
N GLN A 256 -1.49 5.86 -2.18
CA GLN A 256 -1.74 4.83 -1.19
C GLN A 256 -2.56 3.65 -1.72
N ILE A 257 -3.51 3.89 -2.63
CA ILE A 257 -4.28 2.83 -3.31
C ILE A 257 -3.51 2.31 -4.53
N TYR A 258 -2.90 3.23 -5.28
CA TYR A 258 -2.20 2.90 -6.52
C TYR A 258 -1.04 1.93 -6.28
N LEU A 259 -0.19 2.17 -5.30
CA LEU A 259 1.02 1.36 -5.04
C LEU A 259 0.74 -0.14 -4.82
N PRO A 260 -0.13 -0.56 -3.89
CA PRO A 260 -0.45 -1.99 -3.72
C PRO A 260 -1.11 -2.58 -4.97
N CYS A 261 -1.96 -1.82 -5.67
CA CYS A 261 -2.58 -2.25 -6.93
C CYS A 261 -1.53 -2.45 -8.03
N HIS A 262 -0.55 -1.54 -8.14
CA HIS A 262 0.54 -1.59 -9.09
C HIS A 262 1.42 -2.83 -8.85
N TYR A 263 1.90 -3.04 -7.62
CA TYR A 263 2.74 -4.19 -7.30
C TYR A 263 2.00 -5.52 -7.40
N CYS A 264 0.71 -5.57 -7.08
CA CYS A 264 -0.10 -6.77 -7.27
C CYS A 264 -0.36 -7.07 -8.76
N ASN A 265 -0.56 -6.03 -9.57
CA ASN A 265 -0.67 -6.16 -11.01
C ASN A 265 0.66 -6.66 -11.62
N GLU A 266 1.80 -6.11 -11.20
CA GLU A 266 3.13 -6.59 -11.60
C GLU A 266 3.33 -8.06 -11.23
N LEU A 267 2.94 -8.48 -10.02
CA LEU A 267 2.97 -9.87 -9.58
C LEU A 267 2.16 -10.78 -10.51
N THR A 268 0.94 -10.37 -10.85
CA THR A 268 0.04 -11.13 -11.72
C THR A 268 0.63 -11.27 -13.12
N LEU A 269 1.16 -10.18 -13.68
CA LEU A 269 1.81 -10.18 -15.00
C LEU A 269 3.06 -11.07 -15.01
N GLN A 270 3.94 -10.95 -14.01
CA GLN A 270 5.15 -11.79 -13.91
C GLN A 270 4.80 -13.27 -13.72
N SER A 271 3.76 -13.58 -12.93
CA SER A 271 3.28 -14.95 -12.80
C SER A 271 2.75 -15.52 -14.12
N GLY A 272 2.05 -14.71 -14.92
CA GLY A 272 1.57 -15.13 -16.25
C GLY A 272 2.69 -15.29 -17.27
N ALA A 273 3.72 -14.42 -17.20
CA ALA A 273 4.87 -14.45 -18.10
C ALA A 273 5.72 -15.73 -17.97
N LEU A 274 5.62 -16.45 -16.84
CA LEU A 274 6.29 -17.74 -16.67
C LEU A 274 5.93 -18.74 -17.77
N HIS A 275 4.69 -18.73 -18.26
CA HIS A 275 4.25 -19.61 -19.35
C HIS A 275 5.11 -19.41 -20.61
N THR A 276 5.31 -18.14 -21.00
CA THR A 276 6.17 -17.77 -22.13
C THR A 276 7.65 -18.04 -21.85
N ALA A 277 8.11 -17.85 -20.60
CA ALA A 277 9.48 -18.13 -20.20
C ALA A 277 9.84 -19.62 -20.35
N ILE A 278 8.93 -20.52 -19.98
CA ILE A 278 9.11 -21.97 -20.21
C ILE A 278 9.20 -22.26 -21.72
N TYR A 279 8.32 -21.67 -22.53
CA TYR A 279 8.32 -21.92 -23.97
C TYR A 279 9.66 -21.56 -24.63
N ASN A 280 10.34 -20.54 -24.11
CA ASN A 280 11.63 -20.04 -24.61
C ASN A 280 12.85 -20.83 -24.10
N CYS A 281 12.69 -21.89 -23.31
CA CYS A 281 13.81 -22.76 -22.95
C CYS A 281 14.23 -23.66 -24.14
N ASN A 282 15.41 -24.27 -24.07
CA ASN A 282 15.88 -25.20 -25.11
C ASN A 282 15.25 -26.59 -24.97
N TRP A 283 13.91 -26.66 -24.98
CA TRP A 283 13.15 -27.91 -24.81
C TRP A 283 13.42 -28.93 -25.93
N ILE A 284 13.89 -28.48 -27.09
CA ILE A 284 14.28 -29.34 -28.23
C ILE A 284 15.52 -30.18 -27.87
N ALA A 285 16.46 -29.66 -27.08
CA ALA A 285 17.63 -30.43 -26.64
C ALA A 285 17.35 -31.38 -25.46
N MET A 286 16.17 -31.31 -24.86
CA MET A 286 15.82 -32.09 -23.66
C MET A 286 15.30 -33.49 -23.99
N THR A 287 15.40 -34.39 -23.02
CA THR A 287 14.88 -35.76 -23.09
C THR A 287 13.35 -35.79 -23.11
N ALA A 288 12.75 -36.92 -23.53
CA ALA A 288 11.30 -37.08 -23.55
C ALA A 288 10.65 -36.92 -22.16
N ALA A 289 11.33 -37.39 -21.10
CA ALA A 289 10.86 -37.25 -19.72
C ALA A 289 10.85 -35.79 -19.24
N GLU A 290 11.89 -35.02 -19.57
CA GLU A 290 12.00 -33.60 -19.23
C GLU A 290 10.94 -32.77 -19.97
N ARG A 291 10.75 -33.00 -21.28
CA ARG A 291 9.71 -32.33 -22.07
C ARG A 291 8.31 -32.58 -21.51
N LYS A 292 8.02 -33.82 -21.10
CA LYS A 292 6.73 -34.16 -20.46
C LYS A 292 6.54 -33.40 -19.15
N THR A 293 7.59 -33.30 -18.34
CA THR A 293 7.56 -32.56 -17.07
C THR A 293 7.36 -31.06 -17.28
N ILE A 294 8.04 -30.47 -18.27
CA ILE A 294 7.86 -29.08 -18.67
C ILE A 294 6.43 -28.81 -19.14
N LEU A 295 5.85 -29.69 -19.96
CA LEU A 295 4.48 -29.53 -20.45
C LEU A 295 3.47 -29.58 -19.30
N LEU A 296 3.65 -30.49 -18.34
CA LEU A 296 2.85 -30.55 -17.12
C LEU A 296 2.99 -29.27 -16.29
N PHE A 297 4.21 -28.76 -16.15
CA PHE A 297 4.45 -27.52 -15.41
C PHE A 297 3.84 -26.30 -16.11
N MET A 298 3.93 -26.22 -17.45
CA MET A 298 3.30 -25.18 -18.26
C MET A 298 1.78 -25.16 -18.08
N LEU A 299 1.13 -26.33 -18.09
CA LEU A 299 -0.30 -26.47 -17.77
C LEU A 299 -0.61 -26.00 -16.34
N TYR A 300 0.26 -26.31 -15.38
CA TYR A 300 0.09 -25.92 -13.98
C TYR A 300 0.20 -24.40 -13.75
N ILE A 301 1.06 -23.70 -14.48
CA ILE A 301 1.26 -22.25 -14.36
C ILE A 301 0.38 -21.42 -15.31
N LYS A 302 -0.44 -22.06 -16.15
CA LYS A 302 -1.34 -21.40 -17.10
C LYS A 302 -2.27 -20.37 -16.44
N ARG A 303 -2.62 -20.58 -15.16
CA ARG A 303 -3.39 -19.62 -14.36
C ARG A 303 -2.42 -18.78 -13.51
N PRO A 304 -2.34 -17.46 -13.73
CA PRO A 304 -1.46 -16.60 -12.94
C PRO A 304 -1.90 -16.53 -11.49
N ILE A 305 -0.97 -16.13 -10.62
CA ILE A 305 -1.26 -15.81 -9.22
C ILE A 305 -2.02 -14.48 -9.20
N ILE A 306 -3.28 -14.52 -8.75
CA ILE A 306 -4.15 -13.36 -8.56
C ILE A 306 -4.48 -13.27 -7.08
N LEU A 307 -4.33 -12.08 -6.49
CA LEU A 307 -4.66 -11.83 -5.08
C LEU A 307 -5.98 -11.08 -4.96
N LYS A 308 -6.73 -11.35 -3.90
CA LYS A 308 -8.05 -10.75 -3.65
C LYS A 308 -8.15 -10.02 -2.31
N ALA A 309 -8.78 -8.86 -2.33
CA ALA A 309 -9.19 -8.09 -1.16
C ALA A 309 -10.59 -8.52 -0.70
N GLY A 310 -10.68 -8.93 0.57
CA GLY A 310 -11.91 -9.45 1.18
C GLY A 310 -12.49 -10.71 0.55
N HIS A 311 -11.77 -11.40 -0.34
CA HIS A 311 -12.28 -12.42 -1.26
C HIS A 311 -13.24 -11.92 -2.36
N PHE A 312 -13.57 -10.63 -2.37
CA PHE A 312 -14.52 -10.03 -3.33
C PHE A 312 -13.82 -9.40 -4.53
N PHE A 313 -12.78 -8.58 -4.29
CA PHE A 313 -12.17 -7.74 -5.31
C PHE A 313 -10.78 -8.25 -5.69
N GLU A 314 -10.51 -8.41 -6.98
CA GLU A 314 -9.15 -8.67 -7.47
C GLU A 314 -8.29 -7.42 -7.32
N ILE A 315 -7.13 -7.57 -6.68
CA ILE A 315 -6.22 -6.46 -6.42
C ILE A 315 -5.41 -6.20 -7.69
N GLY A 316 -5.55 -5.01 -8.26
CA GLY A 316 -4.89 -4.62 -9.50
C GLY A 316 -5.29 -3.22 -9.96
N LEU A 317 -4.79 -2.79 -11.11
CA LEU A 317 -5.10 -1.47 -11.65
C LEU A 317 -6.61 -1.22 -11.92
N PRO A 318 -7.43 -2.21 -12.33
CA PRO A 318 -8.86 -1.98 -12.56
C PRO A 318 -9.62 -1.51 -11.32
N ILE A 319 -9.33 -2.05 -10.13
CA ILE A 319 -10.00 -1.63 -8.89
C ILE A 319 -9.54 -0.23 -8.44
N PHE A 320 -8.29 0.15 -8.73
CA PHE A 320 -7.82 1.52 -8.55
C PHE A 320 -8.62 2.51 -9.42
N THR A 321 -8.74 2.24 -10.73
CA THR A 321 -9.53 3.08 -11.64
C THR A 321 -11.00 3.19 -11.19
N LYS A 322 -11.59 2.06 -10.77
CA LYS A 322 -12.95 2.06 -10.22
C LYS A 322 -13.08 2.93 -8.97
N THR A 323 -12.09 2.90 -8.09
CA THR A 323 -12.08 3.73 -6.86
C THR A 323 -11.99 5.22 -7.19
N MET A 324 -11.16 5.60 -8.16
CA MET A 324 -11.05 6.98 -8.65
C MET A 324 -12.38 7.46 -9.27
N ASN A 325 -13.00 6.63 -10.11
CA ASN A 325 -14.31 6.96 -10.71
C ASN A 325 -15.39 7.12 -9.64
N ASN A 326 -15.42 6.25 -8.64
CA ASN A 326 -16.36 6.36 -7.52
C ASN A 326 -16.16 7.66 -6.74
N ALA A 327 -14.92 8.08 -6.48
CA ALA A 327 -14.62 9.34 -5.82
C ALA A 327 -15.17 10.54 -6.61
N TYR A 328 -15.00 10.53 -7.94
CA TYR A 328 -15.53 11.56 -8.82
C TYR A 328 -17.07 11.58 -8.83
N SER A 329 -17.72 10.41 -8.89
CA SER A 329 -19.19 10.32 -8.81
C SER A 329 -19.73 10.84 -7.48
N LEU A 330 -19.08 10.50 -6.36
CA LEU A 330 -19.43 11.02 -5.04
C LEU A 330 -19.28 12.54 -4.98
N LEU A 331 -18.19 13.08 -5.53
CA LEU A 331 -17.96 14.52 -5.59
C LEU A 331 -19.07 15.22 -6.38
N ALA A 332 -19.43 14.71 -7.56
CA ALA A 332 -20.50 15.28 -8.37
C ALA A 332 -21.84 15.31 -7.62
N LEU A 333 -22.14 14.26 -6.83
CA LEU A 333 -23.33 14.23 -5.98
C LEU A 333 -23.27 15.27 -4.86
N VAL A 334 -22.14 15.39 -4.16
CA VAL A 334 -21.97 16.39 -3.09
C VAL A 334 -22.13 17.81 -3.63
N LEU A 335 -21.54 18.12 -4.79
CA LEU A 335 -21.65 19.44 -5.41
C LEU A 335 -23.09 19.76 -5.84
N ASN A 336 -23.79 18.80 -6.45
CA ASN A 336 -25.19 19.00 -6.83
C ASN A 336 -26.11 19.23 -5.61
N MET A 337 -25.78 18.66 -4.45
CA MET A 337 -26.53 18.89 -3.21
C MET A 337 -26.16 20.18 -2.50
N SER A 338 -24.94 20.71 -2.68
CA SER A 338 -24.54 21.99 -2.11
C SER A 338 -25.05 23.18 -2.93
N ASP A 339 -25.28 22.98 -4.23
CA ASP A 339 -25.81 23.99 -5.15
C ASP A 339 -27.35 24.09 -5.12
N SER A 340 -28.03 23.16 -4.45
CA SER A 340 -29.50 23.10 -4.25
C SER A 340 -29.90 23.60 -2.87
#